data_AF-A0A661PSH1-F1
#
_entry.id   AF-A0A661PSH1-F1
#
_cell.length_a   1.000
_cell.length_b   1.000
_cell.length_c   1.000
_cell.angle_alpha   90.00
_cell.angle_beta   90.00
_cell.angle_gamma   90.00
#
_symmetry.space_group_name_H-M   'P 1'
#
loop_
_entity.id
_entity.type
_entity.pdbx_description
1 polymer ?
#
loop_
_entity_poly.entity_id
_entity_poly.type
_entity_poly.pdbx_seq_one_letter_code
_entity_poly.pdbx_strand_id
1 'polypeptide(L)'
;MRATIDIPIGDTAQALRGLVTVSKRQIVKYKLPKLYETGIIYKPERKTENWQTAKETFDKKYGDCEDLAVYRSAELQLEGINAWPIIVRTGKHILHAVVQNLDTGKIEDPTRIIKNRMKRDSHQGRTGKMNIRWSIHKLPNGGFRGVISIPLKNGQFKVSGVGSTPAKAMKWAASHGLNMLQMPFAMQMPMMQNPGMFTLMQQMQKNFMSKGGTTGLASLVNQLPMTIPGAPPEAQAGLIGMKILATIASNPKIKKAYKKIKKRSKKWLHKLHLWGYANAIGL
;
A
#
# COMPACT_ATOMS: atom_id res chain seq x y z
N MET A 1 -11.75 23.05 -26.63
CA MET A 1 -12.70 24.15 -26.37
C MET A 1 -13.35 23.85 -25.03
N ARG A 2 -13.22 24.75 -24.04
CA ARG A 2 -13.76 24.58 -22.68
C ARG A 2 -14.85 25.64 -22.54
N ALA A 3 -16.10 25.21 -22.45
CA ALA A 3 -17.24 26.10 -22.24
C ALA A 3 -17.53 26.16 -20.73
N THR A 4 -17.70 27.37 -20.20
CA THR A 4 -18.06 27.62 -18.81
C THR A 4 -19.45 28.23 -18.81
N ILE A 5 -20.38 27.67 -18.01
CA ILE A 5 -21.76 28.17 -17.90
C ILE A 5 -22.03 28.38 -16.41
N ASP A 6 -22.47 29.59 -16.05
CA ASP A 6 -22.95 29.90 -14.71
C ASP A 6 -24.38 29.37 -14.56
N ILE A 7 -24.59 28.48 -13.60
CA ILE A 7 -25.87 27.79 -13.39
C ILE A 7 -26.55 28.38 -12.13
N PRO A 8 -27.77 28.92 -12.23
CA PRO A 8 -28.53 29.36 -11.06
C PRO A 8 -28.71 28.22 -10.04
N ILE A 9 -28.74 28.51 -8.75
CA ILE A 9 -28.77 27.50 -7.67
C ILE A 9 -29.93 26.48 -7.81
N GLY A 10 -31.07 26.88 -8.42
CA GLY A 10 -32.20 25.98 -8.72
C GLY A 10 -31.98 25.01 -9.89
N ASP A 11 -30.93 25.19 -10.68
CA ASP A 11 -30.67 24.49 -11.94
C ASP A 11 -29.46 23.53 -11.87
N THR A 12 -28.84 23.45 -10.68
CA THR A 12 -27.76 22.51 -10.33
C THR A 12 -28.10 21.06 -10.72
N ALA A 13 -29.35 20.64 -10.49
CA ALA A 13 -29.79 19.29 -10.84
C ALA A 13 -29.78 19.01 -12.35
N GLN A 14 -30.13 20.00 -13.18
CA GLN A 14 -30.11 19.84 -14.64
C GLN A 14 -28.69 19.82 -15.18
N ALA A 15 -27.82 20.66 -14.63
CA ALA A 15 -26.41 20.64 -14.98
C ALA A 15 -25.76 19.27 -14.69
N LEU A 16 -26.07 18.68 -13.52
CA LEU A 16 -25.61 17.33 -13.20
C LEU A 16 -26.19 16.27 -14.16
N ARG A 17 -27.46 16.40 -14.57
CA ARG A 17 -28.08 15.51 -15.58
C ARG A 17 -27.37 15.61 -16.94
N GLY A 18 -27.00 16.82 -17.35
CA GLY A 18 -26.18 17.05 -18.54
C GLY A 18 -24.82 16.36 -18.43
N LEU A 19 -24.14 16.50 -17.28
CA LEU A 19 -22.84 15.89 -17.03
C LEU A 19 -22.90 14.36 -17.02
N VAL A 20 -23.97 13.77 -16.47
CA VAL A 20 -24.24 12.32 -16.55
C VAL A 20 -24.39 11.89 -18.01
N THR A 21 -25.14 12.64 -18.81
CA THR A 21 -25.36 12.32 -20.23
C THR A 21 -24.03 12.30 -21.01
N VAL A 22 -23.16 13.30 -20.78
CA VAL A 22 -21.81 13.33 -21.37
C VAL A 22 -20.96 12.16 -20.86
N SER A 23 -20.99 11.91 -19.55
CA SER A 23 -20.21 10.85 -18.90
C SER A 23 -20.59 9.45 -19.40
N LYS A 24 -21.88 9.15 -19.64
CA LYS A 24 -22.32 7.89 -20.25
C LYS A 24 -21.67 7.65 -21.60
N ARG A 25 -21.70 8.67 -22.47
CA ARG A 25 -21.07 8.61 -23.80
C ARG A 25 -19.57 8.37 -23.68
N GLN A 26 -18.91 9.04 -22.74
CA GLN A 26 -17.48 8.87 -22.50
C GLN A 26 -17.12 7.48 -21.96
N ILE A 27 -17.88 6.93 -21.02
CA ILE A 27 -17.66 5.59 -20.47
C ILE A 27 -17.66 4.55 -21.60
N VAL A 28 -18.67 4.62 -22.49
CA VAL A 28 -18.76 3.72 -23.66
C VAL A 28 -17.62 3.98 -24.63
N LYS A 29 -17.40 5.24 -25.04
CA LYS A 29 -16.41 5.63 -26.05
C LYS A 29 -14.97 5.25 -25.64
N TYR A 30 -14.61 5.48 -24.38
CA TYR A 30 -13.26 5.26 -23.87
C TYR A 30 -13.11 3.95 -23.08
N LYS A 31 -14.15 3.11 -23.05
CA LYS A 31 -14.19 1.85 -22.28
C LYS A 31 -13.71 2.04 -20.84
N LEU A 32 -14.24 3.06 -20.17
CA LEU A 32 -13.82 3.38 -18.80
C LEU A 32 -14.26 2.25 -17.84
N PRO A 33 -13.40 1.85 -16.88
CA PRO A 33 -13.76 0.87 -15.86
C PRO A 33 -14.81 1.42 -14.89
N LYS A 34 -15.43 0.53 -14.11
CA LYS A 34 -16.37 0.93 -13.05
C LYS A 34 -15.66 1.74 -11.96
N LEU A 35 -16.33 2.72 -11.38
CA LEU A 35 -15.82 3.72 -10.45
C LEU A 35 -15.15 3.04 -9.26
N TYR A 36 -15.81 2.02 -8.71
CA TYR A 36 -15.31 1.28 -7.56
C TYR A 36 -14.24 0.24 -7.88
N GLU A 37 -14.01 -0.06 -9.15
CA GLU A 37 -12.87 -0.87 -9.61
C GLU A 37 -11.65 0.01 -9.91
N THR A 38 -11.85 1.33 -10.02
CA THR A 38 -10.76 2.28 -10.23
C THR A 38 -9.98 2.55 -8.94
N GLY A 39 -8.76 3.06 -9.08
CA GLY A 39 -7.98 3.66 -8.01
C GLY A 39 -8.32 5.13 -7.70
N ILE A 40 -9.45 5.66 -8.21
CA ILE A 40 -9.85 7.06 -7.98
C ILE A 40 -10.06 7.31 -6.47
N ILE A 41 -9.58 8.46 -6.01
CA ILE A 41 -9.70 8.88 -4.60
C ILE A 41 -10.66 10.06 -4.46
N TYR A 42 -11.25 10.19 -3.27
CA TYR A 42 -11.96 11.42 -2.93
C TYR A 42 -10.97 12.54 -2.61
N LYS A 43 -11.15 13.70 -3.24
CA LYS A 43 -10.39 14.92 -2.95
C LYS A 43 -11.33 16.11 -3.00
N PRO A 44 -11.66 16.75 -1.86
CA PRO A 44 -12.55 17.90 -1.87
C PRO A 44 -11.88 19.07 -2.59
N GLU A 45 -12.64 19.77 -3.44
CA GLU A 45 -12.19 21.04 -4.00
C GLU A 45 -12.23 22.16 -2.95
N ARG A 46 -11.39 23.18 -3.14
CA ARG A 46 -11.32 24.35 -2.27
C ARG A 46 -11.42 25.59 -3.15
N LYS A 47 -12.48 26.37 -2.96
CA LYS A 47 -12.73 27.66 -3.64
C LYS A 47 -13.02 27.56 -5.15
N THR A 48 -13.18 26.35 -5.68
CA THR A 48 -13.56 26.09 -7.07
C THR A 48 -14.66 25.05 -7.10
N GLU A 49 -15.50 25.14 -8.12
CA GLU A 49 -16.55 24.16 -8.46
C GLU A 49 -16.24 23.63 -9.87
N ASN A 50 -15.10 22.93 -10.03
CA ASN A 50 -14.74 22.38 -11.32
C ASN A 50 -15.39 21.00 -11.49
N TRP A 51 -16.60 20.99 -12.03
CA TRP A 51 -17.35 19.76 -12.27
C TRP A 51 -16.72 18.94 -13.39
N GLN A 52 -16.50 17.65 -13.12
CA GLN A 52 -15.78 16.74 -13.99
C GLN A 52 -16.70 15.70 -14.61
N THR A 53 -16.45 15.41 -15.88
CA THR A 53 -17.00 14.23 -16.55
C THR A 53 -16.28 12.96 -16.08
N ALA A 54 -16.88 11.78 -16.28
CA ALA A 54 -16.27 10.51 -15.91
C ALA A 54 -14.85 10.31 -16.48
N LYS A 55 -14.59 10.77 -17.72
CA LYS A 55 -13.24 10.71 -18.31
C LYS A 55 -12.25 11.60 -17.58
N GLU A 56 -12.64 12.83 -17.23
CA GLU A 56 -11.78 13.76 -16.51
C GLU A 56 -11.47 13.26 -15.10
N THR A 57 -12.47 12.75 -14.37
CA THR A 57 -12.27 12.12 -13.06
C THR A 57 -11.34 10.91 -13.15
N PHE A 58 -11.51 10.08 -14.18
CA PHE A 58 -10.63 8.94 -14.43
C PHE A 58 -9.19 9.35 -14.74
N ASP A 59 -8.99 10.40 -15.54
CA ASP A 59 -7.65 10.88 -15.91
C ASP A 59 -6.94 11.52 -14.72
N LYS A 60 -7.64 12.37 -13.96
CA LYS A 60 -7.12 13.05 -12.76
C LYS A 60 -6.86 12.09 -11.60
N LYS A 61 -7.49 10.91 -11.60
CA LYS A 61 -7.45 9.93 -10.49
C LYS A 61 -8.06 10.44 -9.19
N TYR A 62 -8.82 11.52 -9.22
CA TYR A 62 -9.56 12.05 -8.08
C TYR A 62 -10.83 12.78 -8.50
N GLY A 63 -11.78 12.88 -7.58
CA GLY A 63 -12.96 13.74 -7.69
C GLY A 63 -13.54 14.01 -6.31
N ASP A 64 -14.42 15.01 -6.21
CA ASP A 64 -15.20 15.31 -5.01
C ASP A 64 -16.63 14.73 -5.12
N CYS A 65 -17.64 15.34 -4.48
CA CYS A 65 -18.91 14.66 -4.31
C CYS A 65 -19.71 14.55 -5.62
N GLU A 66 -19.77 15.61 -6.39
CA GLU A 66 -20.52 15.71 -7.63
C GLU A 66 -19.85 14.93 -8.74
N ASP A 67 -18.52 14.98 -8.83
CA ASP A 67 -17.73 14.21 -9.80
C ASP A 67 -18.00 12.70 -9.66
N LEU A 68 -17.91 12.21 -8.41
CA LEU A 68 -18.09 10.80 -8.10
C LEU A 68 -19.55 10.36 -8.25
N ALA A 69 -20.51 11.23 -7.90
CA ALA A 69 -21.93 10.95 -8.12
C ALA A 69 -22.28 10.88 -9.61
N VAL A 70 -21.76 11.80 -10.42
CA VAL A 70 -21.99 11.84 -11.87
C VAL A 70 -21.41 10.61 -12.56
N TYR A 71 -20.16 10.23 -12.24
CA TYR A 71 -19.57 9.00 -12.77
C TYR A 71 -20.43 7.80 -12.39
N ARG A 72 -20.77 7.65 -11.10
CA ARG A 72 -21.54 6.49 -10.64
C ARG A 72 -22.94 6.41 -11.24
N SER A 73 -23.65 7.53 -11.37
CA SER A 73 -24.94 7.58 -12.04
C SER A 73 -24.85 7.19 -13.52
N ALA A 74 -23.80 7.64 -14.22
CA ALA A 74 -23.60 7.28 -15.61
C ALA A 74 -23.42 5.76 -15.80
N GLU A 75 -22.67 5.09 -14.92
CA GLU A 75 -22.53 3.63 -14.93
C GLU A 75 -23.85 2.92 -14.71
N LEU A 76 -24.57 3.31 -13.66
CA LEU A 76 -25.83 2.69 -13.29
C LEU A 76 -26.86 2.81 -14.42
N GLN A 77 -26.90 3.95 -15.10
CA GLN A 77 -27.77 4.12 -16.26
C GLN A 77 -27.34 3.30 -17.47
N LEU A 78 -26.05 3.01 -17.66
CA LEU A 78 -25.60 2.06 -18.69
C LEU A 78 -25.98 0.62 -18.33
N GLU A 79 -26.17 0.32 -17.06
CA GLU A 79 -26.70 -0.96 -16.54
C GLU A 79 -28.23 -1.01 -16.52
N GLY A 80 -28.92 -0.01 -17.09
CA GLY A 80 -30.39 0.04 -17.14
C GLY A 80 -31.05 0.51 -15.84
N ILE A 81 -30.29 1.01 -14.87
CA ILE A 81 -30.81 1.50 -13.58
C ILE A 81 -31.08 3.00 -13.69
N ASN A 82 -32.31 3.43 -13.36
CA ASN A 82 -32.72 4.84 -13.36
C ASN A 82 -32.12 5.60 -12.17
N ALA A 83 -30.82 5.86 -12.22
CA ALA A 83 -30.07 6.50 -11.14
C ALA A 83 -29.59 7.89 -11.55
N TRP A 84 -29.82 8.88 -10.69
CA TRP A 84 -29.41 10.27 -10.90
C TRP A 84 -28.70 10.85 -9.68
N PRO A 85 -27.75 11.78 -9.89
CA PRO A 85 -27.17 12.53 -8.81
C PRO A 85 -28.24 13.49 -8.26
N ILE A 86 -28.36 13.52 -6.93
CA ILE A 86 -29.20 14.47 -6.20
C ILE A 86 -28.32 15.20 -5.19
N ILE A 87 -28.69 16.43 -4.88
CA ILE A 87 -28.03 17.21 -3.83
C ILE A 87 -28.80 17.02 -2.53
N VAL A 88 -28.11 16.54 -1.50
CA VAL A 88 -28.65 16.43 -0.14
C VAL A 88 -27.91 17.40 0.78
N ARG A 89 -28.60 17.87 1.82
CA ARG A 89 -28.01 18.71 2.85
C ARG A 89 -27.52 17.82 4.00
N THR A 90 -26.21 17.78 4.23
CA THR A 90 -25.59 16.98 5.32
C THR A 90 -25.21 17.82 6.54
N GLY A 91 -25.42 19.13 6.48
CA GLY A 91 -25.20 20.07 7.60
C GLY A 91 -25.76 21.46 7.30
N LYS A 92 -25.68 22.38 8.27
CA LYS A 92 -26.27 23.73 8.16
C LYS A 92 -25.88 24.49 6.89
N HIS A 93 -24.66 24.27 6.38
CA HIS A 93 -24.14 24.92 5.17
C HIS A 93 -23.37 23.94 4.26
N ILE A 94 -23.66 22.64 4.35
CA ILE A 94 -22.94 21.62 3.59
C ILE A 94 -23.94 20.91 2.66
N LEU A 95 -23.74 21.12 1.37
CA LEU A 95 -24.38 20.34 0.31
C LEU A 95 -23.47 19.16 -0.03
N HIS A 96 -24.08 18.04 -0.40
CA HIS A 96 -23.38 16.82 -0.74
C HIS A 96 -24.12 16.13 -1.89
N ALA A 97 -23.41 15.79 -2.96
CA ALA A 97 -23.99 15.02 -4.05
C ALA A 97 -23.96 13.52 -3.73
N VAL A 98 -25.11 12.86 -3.91
CA VAL A 98 -25.29 11.41 -3.76
C VAL A 98 -26.04 10.89 -4.97
N VAL A 99 -26.02 9.57 -5.17
CA VAL A 99 -26.79 8.92 -6.26
C VAL A 99 -28.08 8.38 -5.68
N GLN A 100 -29.21 8.70 -6.31
CA GLN A 100 -30.50 8.11 -5.99
C GLN A 100 -31.00 7.28 -7.17
N ASN A 101 -31.36 6.02 -6.90
CA ASN A 101 -32.17 5.22 -7.81
C ASN A 101 -33.63 5.71 -7.68
N LEU A 102 -34.19 6.26 -8.74
CA LEU A 102 -35.53 6.86 -8.74
C LEU A 102 -36.66 5.83 -8.71
N ASP A 103 -36.41 4.60 -9.15
CA ASP A 103 -37.41 3.54 -9.16
C ASP A 103 -37.61 2.95 -7.75
N THR A 104 -36.53 2.88 -6.96
CA THR A 104 -36.54 2.28 -5.60
C THR A 104 -36.42 3.29 -4.47
N GLY A 105 -36.08 4.54 -4.78
CA GLY A 105 -35.73 5.59 -3.81
C GLY A 105 -34.39 5.38 -3.09
N LYS A 106 -33.67 4.27 -3.35
CA LYS A 106 -32.43 3.92 -2.65
C LYS A 106 -31.32 4.94 -2.95
N ILE A 107 -30.64 5.38 -1.89
CA ILE A 107 -29.51 6.31 -1.97
C ILE A 107 -28.18 5.55 -1.83
N GLU A 108 -27.24 5.84 -2.73
CA GLU A 108 -25.85 5.42 -2.70
C GLU A 108 -24.96 6.66 -2.56
N ASP A 109 -23.94 6.58 -1.68
CA ASP A 109 -22.97 7.67 -1.46
C ASP A 109 -21.57 7.21 -1.92
N PRO A 110 -21.18 7.53 -3.18
CA PRO A 110 -19.89 7.11 -3.72
C PRO A 110 -18.71 7.69 -2.95
N THR A 111 -18.85 8.92 -2.45
CA THR A 111 -17.82 9.57 -1.62
C THR A 111 -17.56 8.76 -0.35
N ARG A 112 -18.62 8.35 0.36
CA ARG A 112 -18.49 7.54 1.58
C ARG A 112 -17.88 6.17 1.28
N ILE A 113 -18.30 5.51 0.21
CA ILE A 113 -17.78 4.19 -0.20
C ILE A 113 -16.27 4.29 -0.49
N ILE A 114 -15.85 5.28 -1.28
CA ILE A 114 -14.44 5.50 -1.63
C ILE A 114 -13.62 5.90 -0.41
N LYS A 115 -14.10 6.83 0.43
CA LYS A 115 -13.41 7.19 1.69
C LYS A 115 -13.21 5.98 2.60
N ASN A 116 -14.21 5.09 2.71
CA ASN A 116 -14.11 3.89 3.52
C ASN A 116 -13.10 2.89 2.93
N ARG A 117 -13.04 2.75 1.60
CA ARG A 117 -11.98 1.99 0.91
C ARG A 117 -10.60 2.57 1.22
N MET A 118 -10.40 3.87 1.04
CA MET A 118 -9.14 4.55 1.36
C MET A 118 -8.74 4.40 2.83
N LYS A 119 -9.69 4.46 3.76
CA LYS A 119 -9.43 4.19 5.18
C LYS A 119 -8.97 2.75 5.40
N ARG A 120 -9.61 1.76 4.79
CA ARG A 120 -9.18 0.35 4.87
C ARG A 120 -7.77 0.15 4.32
N ASP A 121 -7.47 0.74 3.16
CA ASP A 121 -6.17 0.61 2.51
C ASP A 121 -5.07 1.34 3.30
N SER A 122 -5.36 2.53 3.81
CA SER A 122 -4.45 3.27 4.69
C SER A 122 -4.27 2.61 6.05
N HIS A 123 -5.27 1.92 6.61
CA HIS A 123 -5.12 1.10 7.81
C HIS A 123 -4.33 -0.18 7.52
N GLN A 124 -4.50 -0.80 6.36
CA GLN A 124 -3.60 -1.87 5.92
C GLN A 124 -2.16 -1.37 5.79
N GLY A 125 -1.94 -0.11 5.39
CA GLY A 125 -0.63 0.52 5.36
C GLY A 125 -0.08 0.96 6.73
N ARG A 126 -0.91 1.48 7.64
CA ARG A 126 -0.49 2.07 8.93
C ARG A 126 -0.56 1.13 10.12
N THR A 127 -1.52 0.20 10.13
CA THR A 127 -1.66 -0.85 11.13
C THR A 127 -1.49 -2.23 10.53
N GLY A 128 -0.90 -2.34 9.33
CA GLY A 128 -0.55 -3.60 8.70
C GLY A 128 0.30 -4.45 9.61
N LYS A 129 -0.35 -5.17 10.53
CA LYS A 129 0.10 -6.48 10.96
C LYS A 129 0.03 -7.29 9.69
N MET A 130 1.09 -7.18 8.90
CA MET A 130 1.44 -8.14 7.90
C MET A 130 1.30 -9.48 8.63
N ASN A 131 0.35 -10.30 8.20
CA ASN A 131 0.06 -11.57 8.85
C ASN A 131 1.19 -12.54 8.49
N ILE A 132 2.37 -12.28 9.06
CA ILE A 132 3.54 -13.12 8.91
C ILE A 132 3.23 -14.40 9.67
N ARG A 133 3.07 -15.49 8.92
CA ARG A 133 2.89 -16.82 9.49
C ARG A 133 4.26 -17.45 9.74
N TRP A 134 4.40 -18.11 10.86
CA TRP A 134 5.64 -18.80 11.27
C TRP A 134 5.28 -20.25 11.55
N SER A 135 6.04 -21.20 10.97
CA SER A 135 5.88 -22.63 11.28
C SER A 135 7.24 -23.28 11.52
N ILE A 136 7.24 -24.36 12.30
CA ILE A 136 8.43 -25.16 12.61
C ILE A 136 8.09 -26.61 12.34
N HIS A 137 8.97 -27.30 11.61
CA HIS A 137 8.85 -28.72 11.29
C HIS A 137 10.08 -29.46 11.81
N LYS A 138 9.90 -30.58 12.51
CA LYS A 138 11.00 -31.48 12.90
C LYS A 138 11.41 -32.32 11.69
N LEU A 139 12.70 -32.49 11.47
CA LEU A 139 13.27 -33.24 10.34
C LEU A 139 13.64 -34.68 10.77
N PRO A 140 13.68 -35.65 9.83
CA PRO A 140 14.03 -37.04 10.14
C PRO A 140 15.40 -37.21 10.78
N ASN A 141 16.36 -36.35 10.43
CA ASN A 141 17.73 -36.36 10.99
C ASN A 141 17.84 -35.72 12.38
N GLY A 142 16.72 -35.48 13.07
CA GLY A 142 16.70 -34.83 14.38
C GLY A 142 16.82 -33.30 14.35
N GLY A 143 17.01 -32.68 13.18
CA GLY A 143 17.04 -31.22 13.01
C GLY A 143 15.64 -30.57 12.97
N PHE A 144 15.60 -29.25 12.76
CA PHE A 144 14.36 -28.47 12.63
C PHE A 144 14.42 -27.56 11.40
N ARG A 145 13.27 -27.36 10.74
CA ARG A 145 13.06 -26.38 9.66
C ARG A 145 12.06 -25.32 10.11
N GLY A 146 12.51 -24.08 10.20
CA GLY A 146 11.65 -22.91 10.43
C GLY A 146 11.20 -22.33 9.09
N VAL A 147 9.94 -21.93 8.98
CA VAL A 147 9.37 -21.31 7.77
C VAL A 147 8.67 -20.01 8.14
N ILE A 148 8.95 -18.97 7.36
CA ILE A 148 8.33 -17.65 7.45
C ILE A 148 7.55 -17.42 6.17
N SER A 149 6.31 -16.99 6.31
CA SER A 149 5.35 -16.88 5.23
C SER A 149 4.72 -15.49 5.26
N ILE A 150 5.03 -14.67 4.26
CA ILE A 150 4.55 -13.30 4.12
C ILE A 150 3.53 -13.26 2.96
N PRO A 151 2.24 -13.00 3.22
CA PRO A 151 1.28 -12.81 2.16
C PRO A 151 1.57 -11.51 1.40
N LEU A 152 1.59 -11.61 0.06
CA LEU A 152 1.73 -10.48 -0.86
C LEU A 152 0.42 -10.31 -1.65
N LYS A 153 0.19 -9.14 -2.26
CA LYS A 153 -1.04 -8.88 -3.05
C LYS A 153 -1.29 -9.96 -4.12
N ASN A 154 -0.22 -10.49 -4.72
CA ASN A 154 -0.28 -11.46 -5.84
C ASN A 154 0.37 -12.81 -5.49
N GLY A 155 0.37 -13.22 -4.21
CA GLY A 155 0.92 -14.53 -3.83
C GLY A 155 1.48 -14.57 -2.41
N GLN A 156 2.51 -15.39 -2.21
CA GLN A 156 3.12 -15.58 -0.90
C GLN A 156 4.63 -15.68 -1.02
N PHE A 157 5.34 -14.87 -0.24
CA PHE A 157 6.79 -14.99 -0.09
C PHE A 157 7.08 -15.94 1.07
N LYS A 158 7.83 -17.03 0.80
CA LYS A 158 8.21 -18.03 1.80
C LYS A 158 9.71 -18.10 1.91
N VAL A 159 10.21 -18.07 3.14
CA VAL A 159 11.62 -18.32 3.44
C VAL A 159 11.73 -19.40 4.49
N SER A 160 12.67 -20.31 4.31
CA SER A 160 12.91 -21.38 5.27
C SER A 160 14.37 -21.45 5.67
N GLY A 161 14.62 -21.99 6.87
CA GLY A 161 15.96 -22.18 7.42
C GLY A 161 16.01 -23.44 8.26
N VAL A 162 17.14 -24.13 8.22
CA VAL A 162 17.38 -25.37 8.98
C VAL A 162 18.32 -25.10 10.14
N GLY A 163 18.09 -25.74 11.29
CA GLY A 163 18.96 -25.66 12.45
C GLY A 163 18.84 -26.86 13.36
N SER A 164 19.85 -27.08 14.22
CA SER A 164 19.84 -28.18 15.20
C SER A 164 18.82 -27.99 16.33
N THR A 165 18.24 -26.79 16.47
CA THR A 165 17.16 -26.49 17.41
C THR A 165 16.09 -25.63 16.73
N PRO A 166 14.83 -25.62 17.24
CA PRO A 166 13.76 -24.78 16.69
C PRO A 166 14.15 -23.30 16.60
N ALA A 167 14.81 -22.79 17.65
CA ALA A 167 15.24 -21.39 17.72
C ALA A 167 16.31 -21.05 16.66
N LYS A 168 17.28 -21.95 16.43
CA LYS A 168 18.30 -21.77 15.39
C LYS A 168 17.68 -21.78 14.00
N ALA A 169 16.74 -22.70 13.75
CA ALA A 169 16.01 -22.79 12.48
C ALA A 169 15.21 -21.50 12.17
N MET A 170 14.48 -20.97 13.16
CA MET A 170 13.73 -19.72 13.02
C MET A 170 14.65 -18.49 12.87
N LYS A 171 15.76 -18.43 13.61
CA LYS A 171 16.75 -17.35 13.48
C LYS A 171 17.31 -17.34 12.05
N TRP A 172 17.66 -18.51 11.52
CA TRP A 172 18.20 -18.63 10.17
C TRP A 172 17.19 -18.22 9.11
N ALA A 173 15.94 -18.69 9.20
CA ALA A 173 14.85 -18.30 8.31
C ALA A 173 14.58 -16.78 8.35
N ALA A 174 14.61 -16.17 9.54
CA ALA A 174 14.39 -14.74 9.72
C ALA A 174 15.54 -13.90 9.16
N SER A 175 16.79 -14.30 9.39
CA SER A 175 17.95 -13.63 8.81
C SER A 175 17.97 -13.73 7.29
N HIS A 176 17.64 -14.89 6.71
CA HIS A 176 17.51 -15.03 5.26
C HIS A 176 16.37 -14.19 4.70
N GLY A 177 15.21 -14.19 5.36
CA GLY A 177 14.08 -13.37 4.95
C GLY A 177 14.42 -11.88 4.99
N LEU A 178 15.11 -11.42 6.03
CA LEU A 178 15.55 -10.04 6.15
C LEU A 178 16.58 -9.68 5.07
N ASN A 179 17.55 -10.55 4.82
CA ASN A 179 18.56 -10.33 3.78
C ASN A 179 17.93 -10.29 2.39
N MET A 180 16.99 -11.18 2.08
CA MET A 180 16.27 -11.16 0.79
C MET A 180 15.42 -9.89 0.62
N LEU A 181 14.82 -9.39 1.70
CA LEU A 181 14.07 -8.12 1.67
C LEU A 181 14.97 -6.88 1.60
N GLN A 182 16.21 -6.99 2.08
CA GLN A 182 17.22 -5.92 2.04
C GLN A 182 18.03 -5.92 0.74
N MET A 183 18.04 -7.03 -0.01
CA MET A 183 18.61 -7.05 -1.34
C MET A 183 17.76 -6.16 -2.24
N PRO A 184 18.35 -5.14 -2.90
CA PRO A 184 17.62 -4.30 -3.85
C PRO A 184 17.24 -5.16 -5.05
N PHE A 185 16.05 -5.76 -5.03
CA PHE A 185 15.30 -6.29 -6.18
C PHE A 185 16.07 -7.04 -7.30
N ALA A 186 17.21 -7.66 -7.00
CA ALA A 186 18.08 -8.27 -8.00
C ALA A 186 17.56 -9.60 -8.58
N MET A 187 16.28 -9.94 -8.39
CA MET A 187 15.70 -11.20 -8.85
C MET A 187 14.37 -11.07 -9.60
N GLN A 188 13.94 -9.85 -9.95
CA GLN A 188 12.92 -9.70 -10.98
C GLN A 188 13.42 -8.71 -12.03
N MET A 189 13.69 -9.25 -13.22
CA MET A 189 13.83 -8.60 -14.54
C MET A 189 15.25 -8.46 -15.13
N PRO A 190 15.38 -8.54 -16.47
CA PRO A 190 16.62 -8.68 -17.23
C PRO A 190 17.43 -7.36 -17.26
N MET A 191 17.96 -6.94 -16.12
CA MET A 191 18.79 -5.73 -15.99
C MET A 191 20.29 -6.01 -15.88
N MET A 192 20.75 -7.26 -16.08
CA MET A 192 22.19 -7.59 -16.00
C MET A 192 23.06 -7.06 -17.15
N GLN A 193 22.52 -6.25 -18.07
CA GLN A 193 23.30 -5.68 -19.18
C GLN A 193 23.89 -4.30 -18.91
N ASN A 194 23.66 -3.67 -17.75
CA ASN A 194 24.27 -2.37 -17.43
C ASN A 194 25.45 -2.52 -16.43
N PRO A 195 26.71 -2.38 -16.88
CA PRO A 195 27.89 -2.57 -16.04
C PRO A 195 27.98 -1.57 -14.87
N GLY A 196 27.49 -0.34 -15.04
CA GLY A 196 27.61 0.71 -14.03
C GLY A 196 26.80 0.45 -12.78
N MET A 197 25.61 -0.16 -12.91
CA MET A 197 24.77 -0.53 -11.77
C MET A 197 25.35 -1.70 -10.97
N PHE A 198 26.02 -2.63 -11.64
CA PHE A 198 26.69 -3.76 -10.98
C PHE A 198 27.84 -3.29 -10.09
N THR A 199 28.68 -2.36 -10.58
CA THR A 199 29.78 -1.78 -9.81
C THR A 199 29.27 -1.00 -8.58
N LEU A 200 28.20 -0.22 -8.74
CA LEU A 200 27.59 0.51 -7.63
C LEU A 200 27.03 -0.45 -6.56
N MET A 201 26.38 -1.54 -6.98
CA MET A 201 25.85 -2.55 -6.05
C MET A 201 26.96 -3.29 -5.29
N GLN A 202 28.05 -3.65 -5.96
CA GLN A 202 29.22 -4.26 -5.30
C GLN A 202 29.85 -3.32 -4.27
N GLN A 203 29.92 -2.01 -4.58
CA GLN A 203 30.47 -1.01 -3.67
C GLN A 203 29.56 -0.77 -2.45
N MET A 204 28.24 -0.78 -2.63
CA MET A 204 27.29 -0.72 -1.52
C MET A 204 27.36 -1.96 -0.62
N GLN A 205 27.49 -3.16 -1.20
CA GLN A 205 27.68 -4.40 -0.44
C GLN A 205 29.00 -4.38 0.34
N LYS A 206 30.10 -3.95 -0.28
CA LYS A 206 31.42 -3.82 0.37
C LYS A 206 31.39 -2.82 1.53
N ASN A 207 30.69 -1.69 1.36
CA ASN A 207 30.52 -0.68 2.40
C ASN A 207 29.63 -1.16 3.56
N PHE A 208 28.59 -1.95 3.26
CA PHE A 208 27.72 -2.55 4.28
C PHE A 208 28.46 -3.57 5.15
N MET A 209 29.26 -4.43 4.51
CA MET A 209 30.02 -5.48 5.21
C MET A 209 31.18 -4.91 6.04
N SER A 210 31.78 -3.79 5.63
CA SER A 210 32.94 -3.19 6.31
C SER A 210 32.59 -2.22 7.46
N LYS A 211 31.41 -1.58 7.46
CA LYS A 211 31.03 -0.54 8.45
C LYS A 211 30.09 -1.01 9.58
N GLY A 212 30.05 -2.31 9.89
CA GLY A 212 29.39 -2.81 11.11
C GLY A 212 27.85 -2.87 11.05
N GLY A 213 27.26 -3.10 9.87
CA GLY A 213 25.83 -3.44 9.76
C GLY A 213 24.87 -2.25 9.87
N THR A 214 23.79 -2.40 10.66
CA THR A 214 22.54 -1.61 10.55
C THR A 214 22.65 -0.10 10.75
N THR A 215 23.69 0.40 11.41
CA THR A 215 23.93 1.84 11.65
C THR A 215 24.43 2.57 10.41
N GLY A 216 25.29 1.95 9.59
CA GLY A 216 25.76 2.54 8.33
C GLY A 216 24.65 2.66 7.29
N LEU A 217 23.75 1.67 7.25
CA LEU A 217 22.65 1.58 6.28
C LEU A 217 21.58 2.67 6.52
N ALA A 218 21.27 2.99 7.79
CA ALA A 218 20.31 4.04 8.13
C ALA A 218 20.81 5.45 7.76
N SER A 219 22.10 5.72 7.93
CA SER A 219 22.73 6.98 7.52
C SER A 219 22.72 7.15 6.00
N LEU A 220 23.06 6.10 5.24
CA LEU A 220 23.06 6.12 3.77
C LEU A 220 21.64 6.28 3.20
N VAL A 221 20.65 5.59 3.75
CA VAL A 221 19.27 5.63 3.24
C VAL A 221 18.60 6.99 3.46
N ASN A 222 18.97 7.70 4.54
CA ASN A 222 18.47 9.05 4.81
C ASN A 222 19.07 10.12 3.87
N GLN A 223 20.20 9.83 3.22
CA GLN A 223 20.83 10.71 2.25
C GLN A 223 20.29 10.51 0.82
N LEU A 224 19.51 9.45 0.59
CA LEU A 224 18.92 9.20 -0.72
C LEU A 224 17.75 10.17 -1.00
N PRO A 225 17.60 10.68 -2.24
CA PRO A 225 16.49 11.55 -2.61
C PRO A 225 15.14 10.82 -2.48
N MET A 226 14.03 11.57 -2.41
CA MET A 226 12.68 10.97 -2.33
C MET A 226 12.24 10.34 -3.65
N THR A 227 12.79 10.83 -4.76
CA THR A 227 12.61 10.30 -6.11
C THR A 227 13.92 10.43 -6.87
N ILE A 228 14.15 9.53 -7.83
CA ILE A 228 15.26 9.67 -8.79
C ILE A 228 14.64 10.15 -10.11
N PRO A 229 14.90 11.39 -10.58
CA PRO A 229 14.33 11.88 -11.84
C PRO A 229 14.66 10.94 -13.01
N GLY A 230 13.64 10.58 -13.80
CA GLY A 230 13.78 9.66 -14.93
C GLY A 230 13.91 8.18 -14.58
N ALA A 231 13.95 7.80 -13.29
CA ALA A 231 14.00 6.40 -12.92
C ALA A 231 12.66 5.69 -13.15
N PRO A 232 12.67 4.45 -13.67
CA PRO A 232 11.45 3.70 -13.93
C PRO A 232 10.69 3.42 -12.61
N PRO A 233 9.37 3.22 -12.64
CA PRO A 233 8.52 3.06 -11.46
C PRO A 233 9.02 2.01 -10.45
N GLU A 234 9.67 0.95 -10.93
CA GLU A 234 10.23 -0.14 -10.14
C GLU A 234 11.42 0.31 -9.30
N ALA A 235 12.27 1.18 -9.85
CA ALA A 235 13.40 1.77 -9.13
C ALA A 235 12.93 2.76 -8.04
N GLN A 236 11.85 3.51 -8.31
CA GLN A 236 11.20 4.36 -7.30
C GLN A 236 10.63 3.50 -6.15
N ALA A 237 9.99 2.37 -6.46
CA ALA A 237 9.44 1.45 -5.47
C ALA A 237 10.52 0.81 -4.59
N GLY A 238 11.67 0.44 -5.17
CA GLY A 238 12.83 -0.06 -4.41
C GLY A 238 13.39 0.97 -3.43
N LEU A 239 13.48 2.23 -3.84
CA LEU A 239 13.93 3.35 -3.00
C LEU A 239 13.00 3.58 -1.79
N ILE A 240 11.69 3.53 -2.03
CA ILE A 240 10.67 3.62 -1.00
C ILE A 240 10.76 2.44 -0.03
N GLY A 241 10.96 1.21 -0.55
CA GLY A 241 11.16 0.00 0.26
C GLY A 241 12.35 0.11 1.21
N MET A 242 13.49 0.60 0.73
CA MET A 242 14.68 0.82 1.55
C MET A 242 14.45 1.86 2.66
N LYS A 243 13.75 2.97 2.37
CA LYS A 243 13.39 3.98 3.39
C LYS A 243 12.42 3.44 4.44
N ILE A 244 11.46 2.61 4.05
CA ILE A 244 10.55 1.93 4.99
C ILE A 244 11.34 0.99 5.91
N LEU A 245 12.26 0.19 5.36
CA LEU A 245 13.11 -0.72 6.15
C LEU A 245 14.04 0.03 7.11
N ALA A 246 14.64 1.14 6.68
CA ALA A 246 15.44 2.00 7.56
C ALA A 246 14.61 2.63 8.68
N THR A 247 13.36 3.01 8.38
CA THR A 247 12.40 3.53 9.38
C THR A 247 11.99 2.45 10.38
N ILE A 248 11.75 1.22 9.92
CA ILE A 248 11.43 0.07 10.77
C ILE A 248 12.63 -0.29 11.67
N ALA A 249 13.84 -0.33 11.11
CA ALA A 249 15.07 -0.64 11.84
C ALA A 249 15.44 0.44 12.87
N SER A 250 15.12 1.70 12.60
CA SER A 250 15.35 2.82 13.53
C SER A 250 14.22 3.01 14.55
N ASN A 251 13.05 2.37 14.37
CA ASN A 251 11.90 2.54 15.25
C ASN A 251 12.16 2.03 16.69
N PRO A 252 12.13 2.90 17.71
CA PRO A 252 12.43 2.53 19.09
C PRO A 252 11.42 1.54 19.69
N LYS A 253 10.15 1.51 19.21
CA LYS A 253 9.15 0.54 19.65
C LYS A 253 9.47 -0.88 19.16
N ILE A 254 9.96 -1.01 17.93
CA ILE A 254 10.37 -2.30 17.35
C ILE A 254 11.65 -2.81 18.02
N LYS A 255 12.64 -1.92 18.25
CA LYS A 255 13.82 -2.25 19.07
C LYS A 255 13.45 -2.68 20.48
N LYS A 256 12.48 -2.01 21.13
CA LYS A 256 11.98 -2.37 22.48
C LYS A 256 11.25 -3.71 22.47
N ALA A 257 10.44 -4.01 21.46
CA ALA A 257 9.78 -5.32 21.30
C ALA A 257 10.80 -6.46 21.14
N TYR A 258 11.81 -6.27 20.27
CA TYR A 258 12.90 -7.22 20.10
C TYR A 258 13.68 -7.44 21.40
N LYS A 259 14.05 -6.37 22.13
CA LYS A 259 14.69 -6.47 23.46
C LYS A 259 13.81 -7.22 24.46
N LYS A 260 12.49 -7.04 24.44
CA LYS A 260 11.54 -7.74 25.34
C LYS A 260 11.46 -9.23 25.01
N ILE A 261 11.49 -9.61 23.74
CA ILE A 261 11.55 -11.01 23.28
C ILE A 261 12.90 -11.64 23.68
N LYS A 262 14.02 -10.92 23.49
CA LYS A 262 15.35 -11.37 23.93
C LYS A 262 15.42 -11.56 25.47
N LYS A 263 14.84 -10.64 26.24
CA LYS A 263 14.79 -10.74 27.71
C LYS A 263 13.89 -11.90 28.18
N ARG A 264 12.75 -12.13 27.54
CA ARG A 264 11.84 -13.25 27.85
C ARG A 264 12.46 -14.60 27.50
N SER A 265 13.11 -14.72 26.35
CA SER A 265 13.87 -15.94 25.99
C SER A 265 15.02 -16.20 26.96
N LYS A 266 15.76 -15.18 27.40
CA LYS A 266 16.81 -15.32 28.42
C LYS A 266 16.25 -15.79 29.77
N LYS A 267 15.10 -15.24 30.21
CA LYS A 267 14.39 -15.71 31.43
C LYS A 267 13.90 -17.16 31.30
N TRP A 268 13.41 -17.54 30.13
CA TRP A 268 12.90 -18.89 29.86
C TRP A 268 14.05 -19.91 29.87
N LEU A 269 15.20 -19.57 29.30
CA LEU A 269 16.42 -20.39 29.33
C LEU A 269 17.01 -20.54 30.75
N HIS A 270 16.92 -19.49 31.58
CA HIS A 270 17.34 -19.55 32.98
C HIS A 270 16.49 -20.53 33.80
N LYS A 271 15.19 -20.61 33.51
CA LYS A 271 14.24 -21.52 34.18
C LYS A 271 14.46 -22.99 33.85
N LEU A 272 15.23 -23.27 32.80
CA LEU A 272 15.54 -24.62 32.31
C LEU A 272 16.97 -25.09 32.67
N HIS A 273 17.69 -24.36 33.54
CA HIS A 273 19.10 -24.64 33.89
C HIS A 273 20.07 -24.73 32.69
N LEU A 274 19.74 -24.13 31.55
CA LEU A 274 20.57 -24.13 30.32
C LEU A 274 21.56 -22.95 30.26
N TRP A 275 21.98 -22.41 31.40
CA TRP A 275 22.74 -21.15 31.45
C TRP A 275 24.13 -21.24 30.82
N GLY A 276 24.80 -22.40 30.96
CA GLY A 276 26.09 -22.65 30.30
C GLY A 276 26.01 -22.60 28.77
N TYR A 277 24.86 -22.96 28.18
CA TYR A 277 24.64 -22.92 26.74
C TYR A 277 24.36 -21.51 26.19
N ALA A 278 23.88 -20.57 27.02
CA ALA A 278 23.59 -19.20 26.60
C ALA A 278 24.86 -18.34 26.44
N ASN A 279 25.86 -18.56 27.31
CA ASN A 279 27.15 -17.86 27.22
C ASN A 279 27.99 -18.35 26.02
N ALA A 280 27.92 -19.63 25.67
CA ALA A 280 28.64 -20.19 24.52
C ALA A 280 28.14 -19.70 23.14
N ILE A 281 26.99 -19.02 23.07
CA ILE A 281 26.38 -18.54 21.81
C ILE A 281 26.11 -17.03 21.77
N GLY A 282 26.65 -16.25 22.72
CA GLY A 282 26.64 -14.78 22.70
C GLY A 282 25.27 -14.12 22.95
N LEU A 283 24.44 -14.65 23.86
CA LEU A 283 23.13 -14.10 24.24
C LEU A 283 23.09 -13.51 25.66
#